data_AF-A0A9D3VFI3-F1
#
_entry.id   AF-A0A9D3VFI3-F1
#
_cell.length_a   1.000
_cell.length_b   1.000
_cell.length_c   1.000
_cell.angle_alpha   90.00
_cell.angle_beta   90.00
_cell.angle_gamma   90.00
#
_symmetry.space_group_name_H-M   'P 1'
#
loop_
_entity.id
_entity.type
_entity.pdbx_description
1 polymer ?
#
loop_
_entity_poly.entity_id
_entity_poly.type
_entity_poly.pdbx_seq_one_letter_code
_entity_poly.pdbx_strand_id
1 'polypeptide(L)'
;MSLHVLAAIYSSLGRLEEAVPVLKLSIEVPLLGNRSDHALAKFSGCMQLGETYSMMCQLDRSINSYQSGLRIQIEALGDLDPGTCRRPLQRRKHNQISALKNEEGSSIRVLWNGTLIEKFCPARGPDKIVWMGTY
;
A
#
# COMPACT_ATOMS: atom_id res chain seq x y z
N MET A 1 15.22 3.35 -4.38
CA MET A 1 15.31 2.11 -3.57
C MET A 1 15.81 2.35 -2.13
N SER A 2 16.80 3.23 -1.89
CA SER A 2 17.31 3.52 -0.53
C SER A 2 16.26 4.02 0.47
N LEU A 3 15.34 4.90 0.04
CA LEU A 3 14.29 5.46 0.92
C LEU A 3 13.28 4.40 1.40
N HIS A 4 12.97 3.40 0.57
CA HIS A 4 12.08 2.29 0.95
C HIS A 4 12.72 1.40 2.02
N VAL A 5 14.03 1.15 1.90
CA VAL A 5 14.77 0.40 2.92
C VAL A 5 14.81 1.16 4.24
N LEU A 6 15.04 2.48 4.18
CA LEU A 6 15.03 3.33 5.38
C LEU A 6 13.66 3.33 6.08
N ALA A 7 12.57 3.42 5.32
CA ALA A 7 11.22 3.35 5.86
C ALA A 7 10.90 1.99 6.49
N ALA A 8 11.37 0.89 5.90
CA ALA A 8 11.24 -0.45 6.46
C ALA A 8 12.00 -0.59 7.78
N ILE A 9 13.21 0.00 7.88
CA ILE A 9 13.98 0.03 9.14
C ILE A 9 13.21 0.82 10.20
N TYR A 10 12.73 2.03 9.89
CA TYR A 10 11.92 2.80 10.84
C TYR A 10 10.66 2.05 11.29
N SER A 11 9.99 1.36 10.37
CA SER A 11 8.82 0.53 10.68
C SER A 11 9.17 -0.63 11.62
N SER A 12 10.30 -1.30 11.39
CA SER A 12 10.78 -2.38 12.27
C SER A 12 11.16 -1.90 13.67
N LEU A 13 11.54 -0.62 13.81
CA LEU A 13 11.86 0.03 15.07
C LEU A 13 10.62 0.61 15.77
N GLY A 14 9.42 0.45 15.18
CA GLY A 14 8.18 1.07 15.69
C GLY A 14 8.09 2.59 15.49
N ARG A 15 9.06 3.19 14.81
CA ARG A 15 9.14 4.64 14.53
C ARG A 15 8.31 4.99 13.29
N LEU A 16 7.03 4.64 13.32
CA LEU A 16 6.12 4.74 12.17
C LEU A 16 5.92 6.20 11.72
N GLU A 17 5.87 7.14 12.66
CA GLU A 17 5.74 8.57 12.35
C GLU A 17 6.91 9.12 11.52
N GLU A 18 8.11 8.57 11.70
CA GLU A 18 9.30 8.95 10.95
C GLU A 18 9.41 8.22 9.60
N ALA A 19 8.82 7.02 9.48
CA ALA A 19 8.74 6.31 8.22
C ALA A 19 7.84 7.03 7.20
N VAL A 20 6.74 7.64 7.64
CA VAL A 20 5.78 8.35 6.78
C VAL A 20 6.41 9.43 5.90
N PRO A 21 7.16 10.44 6.42
CA PRO A 21 7.75 11.48 5.59
C PRO A 21 8.80 10.93 4.61
N VAL A 22 9.55 9.89 4.99
CA VAL A 22 10.53 9.22 4.12
C VAL A 22 9.84 8.55 2.93
N LEU A 23 8.69 7.90 3.17
CA LEU A 23 7.87 7.29 2.12
C LEU A 23 7.20 8.33 1.23
N LYS A 24 6.72 9.45 1.78
CA LYS A 24 6.18 10.55 0.94
C LYS A 24 7.25 11.11 0.02
N LEU A 25 8.46 11.33 0.55
CA LEU A 25 9.59 11.80 -0.24
C LEU A 25 9.93 10.80 -1.35
N SER A 26 9.89 9.49 -1.09
CA SER A 26 10.18 8.48 -2.11
C SER A 26 9.16 8.46 -3.26
N ILE A 27 7.92 8.88 -3.01
CA ILE A 27 6.87 8.99 -4.03
C ILE A 27 7.02 10.29 -4.83
N GLU A 28 7.43 11.39 -4.18
CA GLU A 28 7.57 12.70 -4.82
C GLU A 28 8.83 12.79 -5.69
N VAL A 29 9.94 12.16 -5.27
CA VAL A 29 11.21 12.25 -5.97
C VAL A 29 11.12 11.61 -7.36
N PRO A 30 11.32 12.38 -8.45
CA PRO A 30 11.40 11.82 -9.79
C PRO A 30 12.64 10.94 -9.93
N LEU A 31 12.46 9.70 -10.38
CA LEU A 31 13.58 8.80 -10.66
C LEU A 31 14.15 9.04 -12.06
N LEU A 32 15.47 8.98 -12.15
CA LEU A 32 16.18 8.89 -13.43
C LEU A 32 15.98 7.47 -13.98
N GLY A 33 15.02 7.31 -14.89
CA GLY A 33 14.63 6.03 -15.46
C GLY A 33 13.50 6.19 -16.47
N ASN A 34 13.04 5.09 -17.06
CA ASN A 34 11.85 5.13 -17.91
C ASN A 34 10.58 5.39 -17.08
N ARG A 35 9.48 5.78 -17.74
CA ARG A 35 8.21 6.09 -17.06
C ARG A 35 7.67 4.89 -16.26
N SER A 36 7.90 3.66 -16.71
CA SER A 36 7.47 2.44 -16.03
C SER A 36 8.22 2.19 -14.71
N ASP A 37 9.52 2.43 -14.66
CA ASP A 37 10.35 2.28 -13.47
C ASP A 37 9.97 3.34 -12.43
N HIS A 38 9.69 4.57 -12.89
CA HIS A 38 9.18 5.63 -12.05
C HIS A 38 7.80 5.30 -11.47
N ALA A 39 6.89 4.76 -12.29
CA ALA A 39 5.57 4.36 -11.82
C ALA A 39 5.62 3.17 -10.86
N LEU A 40 6.49 2.18 -11.09
CA LEU A 40 6.68 1.04 -10.20
C LEU A 40 7.28 1.45 -8.85
N ALA A 41 8.20 2.40 -8.84
CA ALA A 41 8.74 2.95 -7.61
C ALA A 41 7.69 3.71 -6.81
N LYS A 42 6.93 4.59 -7.46
CA LYS A 42 5.81 5.31 -6.81
C LYS A 42 4.75 4.35 -6.28
N PHE A 43 4.39 3.33 -7.05
CA PHE A 43 3.48 2.26 -6.62
C PHE A 43 3.98 1.61 -5.33
N SER A 44 5.24 1.17 -5.32
CA SER A 44 5.85 0.51 -4.16
C SER A 44 5.88 1.44 -2.92
N GLY A 45 6.14 2.73 -3.12
CA GLY A 45 6.06 3.74 -2.07
C GLY A 45 4.65 3.87 -1.50
N CYS A 46 3.63 3.99 -2.35
CA CYS A 46 2.23 4.05 -1.92
C CYS A 46 1.77 2.80 -1.15
N MET A 47 2.22 1.61 -1.55
CA MET A 47 1.90 0.36 -0.86
C MET A 47 2.50 0.32 0.56
N GLN A 48 3.78 0.70 0.70
CA GLN A 48 4.43 0.80 2.01
C GLN A 48 3.79 1.86 2.88
N LEU A 49 3.39 3.00 2.30
CA LEU A 49 2.74 4.08 3.02
C LEU A 49 1.35 3.65 3.53
N GLY A 50 0.61 2.89 2.71
CA GLY A 50 -0.63 2.22 3.11
C GLY A 50 -0.41 1.27 4.29
N GLU A 51 0.67 0.48 4.23
CA GLU A 51 1.04 -0.44 5.30
C GLU A 51 1.45 0.28 6.59
N THR A 52 2.28 1.32 6.52
CA THR A 52 2.66 2.15 7.68
C THR A 52 1.43 2.78 8.34
N TYR A 53 0.50 3.33 7.55
CA TYR A 53 -0.74 3.87 8.11
C TYR A 53 -1.66 2.81 8.72
N SER A 54 -1.71 1.61 8.13
CA SER A 54 -2.40 0.48 8.76
C SER A 54 -1.78 0.14 10.11
N MET A 55 -0.45 0.14 10.22
CA MET A 55 0.25 -0.11 11.48
C MET A 55 0.01 0.98 12.53
N MET A 56 -0.24 2.23 12.10
CA MET A 56 -0.64 3.34 12.98
C MET A 56 -2.15 3.40 13.25
N CYS A 57 -2.93 2.43 12.78
CA CYS A 57 -4.39 2.42 12.83
C CYS A 57 -5.07 3.66 12.18
N GLN A 58 -4.36 4.33 11.27
CA GLN A 58 -4.87 5.43 10.46
C GLN A 58 -5.52 4.89 9.17
N LEU A 59 -6.62 4.15 9.34
CA LEU A 59 -7.22 3.39 8.25
C LEU A 59 -7.59 4.22 7.03
N ASP A 60 -8.19 5.40 7.23
CA ASP A 60 -8.65 6.24 6.12
C ASP A 60 -7.48 6.69 5.24
N ARG A 61 -6.32 6.98 5.86
CA ARG A 61 -5.08 7.33 5.14
C ARG A 61 -4.44 6.11 4.47
N SER A 62 -4.55 4.94 5.09
CA SER A 62 -4.08 3.68 4.54
C SER A 62 -4.83 3.33 3.24
N ILE A 63 -6.16 3.41 3.25
CA ILE A 63 -7.00 3.17 2.06
C ILE A 63 -6.62 4.13 0.93
N ASN A 64 -6.50 5.42 1.22
CA ASN A 64 -6.14 6.42 0.22
C ASN A 64 -4.78 6.12 -0.42
N SER A 65 -3.83 5.61 0.37
CA SER A 65 -2.50 5.25 -0.11
C SER A 65 -2.54 4.02 -1.02
N TYR A 66 -3.30 2.98 -0.63
CA TYR A 66 -3.52 1.80 -1.47
C TYR A 66 -4.24 2.14 -2.78
N GLN A 67 -5.28 2.98 -2.73
CA GLN A 67 -5.99 3.45 -3.92
C GLN A 67 -5.07 4.24 -4.87
N SER A 68 -4.22 5.11 -4.32
CA SER A 68 -3.25 5.88 -5.09
C SER A 68 -2.25 4.96 -5.79
N GLY A 69 -1.72 3.96 -5.09
CA GLY A 69 -0.86 2.93 -5.68
C GLY A 69 -1.56 2.21 -6.84
N LEU A 70 -2.77 1.68 -6.61
CA LEU A 70 -3.53 0.98 -7.65
C LEU A 70 -3.76 1.86 -8.89
N ARG A 71 -4.03 3.15 -8.72
CA ARG A 71 -4.18 4.09 -9.84
C ARG A 71 -2.89 4.23 -10.64
N ILE A 72 -1.75 4.39 -9.99
CA ILE A 72 -0.43 4.47 -10.64
C ILE A 72 -0.12 3.19 -11.42
N GLN A 73 -0.45 2.03 -10.84
CA GLN A 73 -0.29 0.75 -11.52
C GLN A 73 -1.18 0.66 -12.78
N ILE A 74 -2.41 1.16 -12.72
CA ILE A 74 -3.33 1.20 -13.87
C ILE A 74 -2.80 2.14 -14.96
N GLU A 75 -2.35 3.34 -14.60
CA GLU A 75 -1.80 4.32 -15.52
C GLU A 75 -0.54 3.78 -16.22
N ALA A 76 0.37 3.15 -15.45
CA ALA A 76 1.58 2.53 -15.99
C ALA A 76 1.31 1.36 -16.96
N LEU A 77 0.25 0.58 -16.70
CA LEU A 77 -0.17 -0.53 -17.55
C LEU A 77 -0.97 -0.07 -18.78
N GLY A 78 -1.62 1.10 -18.71
CA GLY A 78 -2.39 1.68 -19.81
C GLY A 78 -1.50 2.25 -20.94
N ASP A 79 -0.30 2.71 -20.59
CA ASP A 79 0.69 3.22 -21.55
C ASP A 79 1.47 2.11 -22.29
N LEU A 80 1.37 0.85 -21.84
CA LEU A 80 1.98 -0.32 -22.49
C LEU A 80 1.01 -0.91 -23.53
N ASP A 81 1.07 -0.39 -24.76
CA ASP A 81 0.53 -0.91 -26.04
C ASP A 81 -0.79 -1.71 -26.04
N PRO A 82 -1.77 -1.32 -26.89
CA PRO A 82 -3.03 -2.05 -27.10
C PRO A 82 -2.87 -3.51 -27.57
N GLY A 83 -1.71 -3.90 -28.09
CA GLY A 83 -1.42 -5.25 -28.60
C GLY A 83 -1.12 -6.32 -27.54
N THR A 84 -0.73 -5.92 -26.32
CA THR A 84 -0.47 -6.85 -25.20
C THR A 84 -1.72 -7.03 -24.32
N CYS A 85 -2.84 -6.43 -24.74
CA CYS A 85 -4.08 -6.29 -24.00
C CYS A 85 -4.90 -7.59 -23.99
N ARG A 86 -4.44 -8.60 -23.24
CA ARG A 86 -5.30 -9.71 -22.81
C ARG A 86 -5.16 -10.12 -21.35
N ARG A 87 -4.33 -9.45 -20.55
CA ARG A 87 -4.16 -9.74 -19.11
C ARG A 87 -4.33 -8.60 -18.08
N PRO A 88 -4.59 -7.31 -18.40
CA PRO A 88 -4.78 -6.30 -17.34
C PRO A 88 -6.25 -6.11 -16.90
N LEU A 89 -7.23 -6.32 -17.79
CA LEU A 89 -8.67 -6.20 -17.45
C LEU A 89 -9.15 -7.24 -16.42
N GLN A 90 -8.52 -8.41 -16.36
CA GLN A 90 -8.81 -9.41 -15.33
C GLN A 90 -8.31 -8.97 -13.94
N ARG A 91 -7.19 -8.25 -13.82
CA ARG A 91 -6.70 -7.78 -12.50
C ARG A 91 -7.65 -6.76 -11.84
N ARG A 92 -8.39 -5.97 -12.63
CA ARG A 92 -9.39 -5.01 -12.11
C ARG A 92 -10.47 -5.65 -11.23
N LYS A 93 -10.81 -6.93 -11.46
CA LYS A 93 -11.81 -7.65 -10.64
C LYS A 93 -11.23 -8.29 -9.37
N HIS A 94 -9.90 -8.41 -9.27
CA HIS A 94 -9.22 -9.12 -8.17
C HIS A 94 -8.57 -8.17 -7.16
N ASN A 95 -8.54 -6.86 -7.41
CA ASN A 95 -8.02 -5.90 -6.45
C ASN A 95 -9.17 -5.16 -5.78
N GLN A 96 -9.46 -5.49 -4.52
CA GLN A 96 -10.54 -4.89 -3.73
C GLN A 96 -9.97 -4.40 -2.40
N ILE A 97 -10.35 -3.19 -1.99
CA ILE A 97 -10.01 -2.64 -0.68
C ILE A 97 -11.33 -2.43 0.05
N SER A 98 -11.49 -3.10 1.19
CA SER A 98 -12.64 -2.96 2.07
C SER A 98 -12.15 -2.66 3.48
N ALA A 99 -12.68 -1.63 4.11
CA ALA A 99 -12.42 -1.33 5.51
C ALA A 99 -13.70 -1.47 6.33
N LEU A 100 -13.57 -2.08 7.50
CA LEU A 100 -14.66 -2.30 8.45
C LEU A 100 -14.29 -1.64 9.77
N LYS A 101 -15.15 -0.79 10.31
CA LYS A 101 -15.00 -0.18 11.63
C LYS A 101 -16.09 -0.75 12.54
N ASN A 102 -15.69 -1.44 13.60
CA ASN A 102 -16.57 -2.01 14.63
C ASN A 102 -16.21 -1.41 16.00
N GLU A 103 -17.04 -1.65 17.03
CA GLU A 103 -16.73 -1.18 18.40
C GLU A 103 -15.49 -1.84 19.01
N GLU A 104 -15.12 -3.03 18.54
CA GLU A 104 -13.94 -3.78 18.98
C GLU A 104 -12.63 -3.31 18.31
N GLY A 105 -12.74 -2.61 17.17
CA GLY A 105 -11.59 -2.24 16.36
C GLY A 105 -11.93 -1.98 14.89
N SER A 106 -10.89 -1.63 14.16
CA SER A 106 -10.92 -1.21 12.77
C SER A 106 -10.11 -2.21 11.94
N SER A 107 -10.69 -2.82 10.91
CA SER A 107 -10.02 -3.77 10.01
C SER A 107 -9.91 -3.21 8.59
N ILE A 108 -8.78 -3.46 7.92
CA ILE A 108 -8.63 -3.28 6.46
C ILE A 108 -8.37 -4.64 5.84
N ARG A 109 -9.13 -4.95 4.78
CA ARG A 109 -8.89 -6.04 3.86
C ARG A 109 -8.48 -5.48 2.51
N VAL A 110 -7.28 -5.84 2.06
CA VAL A 110 -6.76 -5.54 0.71
C VAL A 110 -6.59 -6.87 -0.01
N LEU A 111 -7.43 -7.13 -1.01
CA LEU A 111 -7.20 -8.19 -1.98
C LEU A 111 -6.28 -7.63 -3.08
N TRP A 112 -5.15 -8.27 -3.34
CA TRP A 112 -4.23 -7.88 -4.40
C TRP A 112 -3.72 -9.12 -5.15
N ASN A 113 -3.97 -9.21 -6.46
CA ASN A 113 -3.59 -10.35 -7.30
C ASN A 113 -4.06 -11.72 -6.72
N GLY A 114 -5.17 -11.74 -5.98
CA GLY A 114 -5.66 -12.94 -5.30
C GLY A 114 -5.08 -13.19 -3.91
N THR A 115 -4.10 -12.40 -3.46
CA THR A 115 -3.60 -12.41 -2.09
C THR A 115 -4.47 -11.49 -1.23
N LEU A 116 -5.17 -12.05 -0.24
CA LEU A 116 -5.90 -11.26 0.75
C LEU A 116 -4.97 -10.88 1.90
N ILE A 117 -4.84 -9.58 2.14
CA ILE A 117 -4.13 -9.01 3.27
C ILE A 117 -5.17 -8.41 4.20
N GLU A 118 -5.42 -9.03 5.35
CA GLU A 118 -6.29 -8.49 6.40
C GLU A 118 -5.44 -7.93 7.54
N LYS A 119 -5.73 -6.69 7.95
CA LYS A 119 -5.09 -6.04 9.09
C LYS A 119 -6.13 -5.53 10.06
N PHE A 120 -6.06 -6.02 11.30
CA PHE A 120 -6.94 -5.60 12.38
C PHE A 120 -6.22 -4.66 13.36
N CYS A 121 -6.89 -3.55 13.66
CA CYS A 121 -6.45 -2.50 14.57
C CYS A 121 -7.45 -2.39 15.75
N PRO A 122 -7.10 -2.83 16.96
CA PRO A 122 -8.03 -2.85 18.10
C PRO A 122 -8.39 -1.43 18.59
N ALA A 123 -9.60 -1.26 19.13
CA ALA A 123 -10.10 0.02 19.65
C ALA A 123 -9.67 0.35 21.10
N ARG A 124 -9.22 -0.64 21.89
CA ARG A 124 -8.71 -0.47 23.27
C ARG A 124 -7.57 -1.45 23.58
N GLY A 125 -6.45 -0.94 24.10
CA GLY A 125 -5.32 -1.74 24.61
C GLY A 125 -4.07 -1.68 23.70
N PRO A 126 -2.86 -1.92 24.26
CA PRO A 126 -1.60 -1.44 23.69
C PRO A 126 -1.31 -2.11 22.34
N ASP A 127 -1.34 -1.32 21.27
CA ASP A 127 -0.53 -1.39 20.04
C ASP A 127 -0.04 -2.77 19.61
N LYS A 128 -0.92 -3.76 19.55
CA LYS A 128 -0.63 -5.07 18.94
C LYS A 128 -1.56 -5.28 17.77
N ILE A 129 -1.06 -4.92 16.59
CA ILE A 129 -1.63 -5.32 15.30
C ILE A 129 -1.64 -6.86 15.29
N VAL A 130 -2.83 -7.45 15.26
CA VAL A 130 -2.97 -8.90 15.10
C VAL A 130 -2.91 -9.18 13.61
N TRP A 131 -1.79 -9.75 13.16
CA TRP A 131 -1.68 -10.32 11.82
C TRP A 131 -2.54 -11.58 11.78
N MET A 132 -3.75 -11.48 11.21
CA MET A 132 -4.46 -12.68 10.78
C MET A 132 -3.88 -13.06 9.42
N GLY A 133 -3.10 -14.14 9.40
CA GLY A 133 -2.30 -14.55 8.25
C GLY A 133 -3.10 -14.78 6.96
N THR A 134 -2.37 -14.86 5.85
CA THR A 134 -2.88 -15.22 4.52
C THR A 134 -3.43 -16.66 4.55
N TYR A 135 -4.71 -16.83 4.23
CA TYR A 135 -5.28 -18.14 3.82
C TYR A 135 -5.04 -18.38 2.33
#